data_AF-R5JAP9-F1
#
_entry.id   AF-R5JAP9-F1
#
_cell.length_a   1.000
_cell.length_b   1.000
_cell.length_c   1.000
_cell.angle_alpha   90.00
_cell.angle_beta   90.00
_cell.angle_gamma   90.00
#
_symmetry.space_group_name_H-M   'P 1'
#
loop_
_entity.id
_entity.type
_entity.pdbx_description
1 polymer ?
#
loop_
_entity_poly.entity_id
_entity_poly.type
_entity_poly.pdbx_seq_one_letter_code
_entity_poly.pdbx_strand_id
1 'polypeptide(L)'
;MKNGFTLVELLAILAILGAIVLVSVPSIVSTNKRSQESNYEQYTQNIENAAEVYVETHPDRYAELKTTPGTTITINTEDLVASGVIQGTLRNPKTDVQLINEASSVTVQNQSGTLVYTYVAP
;
A
#
# COMPACT_ATOMS: atom_id res chain seq x y z
N MET A 1 -37.66 -41.22 24.85
CA MET A 1 -37.60 -40.03 25.73
C MET A 1 -36.50 -39.13 25.18
N LYS A 2 -36.80 -37.89 24.80
CA LYS A 2 -35.78 -36.95 24.27
C LYS A 2 -35.26 -36.15 25.44
N ASN A 3 -34.01 -36.41 25.83
CA ASN A 3 -33.31 -35.60 26.83
C ASN A 3 -32.93 -34.28 26.13
N GLY A 4 -33.66 -33.21 26.45
CA GLY A 4 -33.32 -31.86 26.02
C GLY A 4 -32.17 -31.31 26.86
N PHE A 5 -31.26 -30.58 26.22
CA PHE A 5 -30.19 -29.84 26.88
C PHE A 5 -30.71 -29.03 28.07
N THR A 6 -29.94 -29.00 29.16
CA THR A 6 -30.25 -28.17 30.34
C THR A 6 -29.75 -26.74 30.14
N LEU A 7 -30.39 -25.77 30.82
CA LEU A 7 -29.98 -24.37 30.77
C LEU A 7 -28.56 -24.15 31.31
N VAL A 8 -28.15 -24.94 32.30
CA VAL A 8 -26.82 -24.83 32.91
C VAL A 8 -25.73 -25.24 31.91
N GLU A 9 -25.96 -26.29 31.12
CA GLU A 9 -25.03 -26.71 30.06
C GLU A 9 -24.91 -25.62 28.99
N LEU A 10 -26.02 -24.99 28.61
CA LEU A 10 -26.00 -23.89 27.64
C LEU A 10 -25.23 -22.68 28.17
N LEU A 11 -25.40 -22.33 29.45
CA LEU A 11 -24.66 -21.23 30.08
C LEU A 11 -23.16 -21.51 30.17
N ALA A 12 -22.76 -22.75 30.47
CA ALA A 12 -21.36 -23.13 30.49
C ALA A 12 -20.71 -22.99 29.10
N ILE A 13 -21.40 -23.40 28.03
CA ILE A 13 -20.94 -23.24 26.65
C ILE A 13 -20.85 -21.76 26.28
N LEU A 14 -21.85 -20.95 26.63
CA LEU A 14 -21.85 -19.50 26.39
C LEU A 14 -20.69 -18.80 27.12
N ALA A 15 -20.37 -19.21 28.35
CA ALA A 15 -19.24 -18.67 29.09
C ALA A 15 -17.90 -18.98 28.40
N ILE A 16 -17.71 -20.20 27.91
CA ILE A 16 -16.50 -20.61 27.17
C ILE A 16 -16.41 -19.85 25.83
N LEU A 17 -17.50 -19.74 25.08
CA LEU A 17 -17.53 -18.98 23.82
C LEU A 17 -17.23 -17.49 24.04
N GLY A 18 -17.79 -16.89 25.10
CA GLY A 18 -17.53 -15.50 25.47
C GLY A 18 -16.05 -15.25 25.80
N ALA A 19 -15.42 -16.16 26.54
CA ALA A 19 -14.00 -16.07 26.87
C ALA A 19 -13.10 -16.15 25.62
N ILE A 20 -13.43 -17.02 24.65
CA ILE A 20 -12.71 -17.12 23.38
C ILE A 20 -12.81 -15.81 22.59
N VAL A 21 -14.02 -15.24 22.45
CA VAL A 21 -14.23 -13.99 21.69
C VAL A 21 -13.43 -12.82 22.29
N LEU A 22 -13.36 -12.71 23.62
CA LEU A 22 -12.62 -11.65 24.31
C LEU A 22 -11.13 -11.61 23.93
N VAL A 23 -10.49 -12.77 23.79
CA VAL A 23 -9.06 -12.85 23.41
C VAL A 23 -8.84 -12.80 21.90
N SER A 24 -9.79 -13.30 21.09
CA SER A 24 -9.64 -13.43 19.63
C SER A 24 -9.86 -12.12 18.86
N VAL A 25 -10.80 -11.27 19.28
CA VAL A 25 -11.13 -10.01 18.58
C VAL A 25 -9.91 -9.09 18.37
N PRO A 26 -9.09 -8.75 19.37
CA PRO A 26 -7.95 -7.84 19.16
C PRO A 26 -6.89 -8.41 18.19
N SER A 27 -6.70 -9.74 18.19
CA SER A 27 -5.77 -10.42 17.27
C SER A 27 -6.24 -10.33 15.80
N ILE A 28 -7.54 -10.52 15.55
CA ILE A 28 -8.12 -10.40 14.20
C ILE A 28 -8.05 -8.95 13.69
N VAL A 29 -8.42 -7.98 14.53
CA VAL A 29 -8.42 -6.56 14.16
C VAL A 29 -7.01 -6.07 13.83
N SER A 30 -6.00 -6.46 14.62
CA SER A 30 -4.61 -6.08 14.36
C SER A 30 -4.05 -6.73 13.09
N THR A 31 -4.39 -7.99 12.81
CA THR A 31 -4.01 -8.68 11.57
C THR A 31 -4.62 -8.01 10.35
N ASN A 32 -5.90 -7.63 10.41
CA ASN A 32 -6.57 -6.96 9.30
C ASN A 32 -5.94 -5.59 9.00
N LYS A 33 -5.62 -4.81 10.03
CA LYS A 33 -4.92 -3.52 9.86
C LYS A 33 -3.54 -3.68 9.21
N ARG A 34 -2.76 -4.68 9.65
CA ARG A 34 -1.44 -4.99 9.06
C ARG A 34 -1.55 -5.41 7.59
N SER A 35 -2.57 -6.19 7.25
CA SER A 35 -2.80 -6.58 5.86
C SER A 35 -3.13 -5.37 4.98
N GLN A 36 -3.96 -4.44 5.46
CA GLN A 36 -4.28 -3.23 4.70
C GLN A 36 -3.07 -2.30 4.53
N GLU A 37 -2.27 -2.13 5.58
CA GLU A 37 -1.04 -1.33 5.50
C GLU A 37 -0.04 -1.96 4.52
N SER A 38 0.20 -3.27 4.63
CA SER A 38 1.11 -3.97 3.72
C SER A 38 0.66 -3.91 2.25
N ASN A 39 -0.66 -3.99 1.99
CA ASN A 39 -1.18 -3.81 0.64
C ASN A 39 -0.91 -2.40 0.11
N TYR A 40 -1.04 -1.38 0.96
CA TYR A 40 -0.75 0.00 0.59
C TYR A 40 0.76 0.23 0.38
N GLU A 41 1.62 -0.30 1.24
CA GLU A 41 3.07 -0.25 1.08
C GLU A 41 3.51 -0.91 -0.24
N GLN A 42 2.96 -2.08 -0.57
CA GLN A 42 3.24 -2.73 -1.86
C GLN A 42 2.76 -1.89 -3.04
N TYR A 43 1.60 -1.24 -2.92
CA TYR A 43 1.09 -0.32 -3.94
C TYR A 43 2.05 0.84 -4.18
N THR A 44 2.51 1.54 -3.13
CA THR A 44 3.43 2.67 -3.27
C THR A 44 4.80 2.23 -3.79
N GLN A 45 5.34 1.11 -3.28
CA GLN A 45 6.61 0.55 -3.74
C GLN A 45 6.59 0.22 -5.23
N ASN A 46 5.49 -0.36 -5.74
CA ASN A 46 5.37 -0.65 -7.18
C ASN A 46 5.45 0.63 -8.03
N ILE A 47 4.85 1.72 -7.56
CA ILE A 47 4.85 3.01 -8.26
C ILE A 47 6.23 3.69 -8.17
N GLU A 48 6.88 3.64 -7.00
CA GLU A 48 8.24 4.16 -6.79
C GLU A 48 9.26 3.42 -7.65
N ASN A 49 9.20 2.08 -7.68
CA ASN A 49 10.05 1.26 -8.55
C ASN A 49 9.80 1.57 -10.04
N ALA A 50 8.55 1.80 -10.43
CA ALA A 50 8.23 2.20 -11.81
C ALA A 50 8.82 3.58 -12.16
N ALA A 51 8.79 4.53 -11.21
CA ALA A 51 9.44 5.83 -11.39
C ALA A 51 10.96 5.71 -11.46
N GLU A 52 11.57 4.80 -10.70
CA GLU A 52 12.99 4.48 -10.79
C GLU A 52 13.36 3.99 -12.19
N VAL A 53 12.65 2.98 -12.70
CA VAL A 53 12.83 2.48 -14.07
C VAL A 53 12.65 3.60 -15.08
N TYR A 54 11.63 4.45 -14.92
CA TYR A 54 11.36 5.55 -15.85
C TYR A 54 12.47 6.60 -15.88
N VAL A 55 13.07 6.93 -14.73
CA VAL A 55 14.24 7.82 -14.63
C VAL A 55 15.47 7.18 -15.29
N GLU A 56 15.66 5.87 -15.10
CA GLU A 56 16.77 5.13 -15.71
C GLU A 56 16.65 5.04 -17.24
N THR A 57 15.44 4.90 -17.78
CA THR A 57 15.20 4.83 -19.23
C THR A 57 15.25 6.21 -19.92
N HIS A 58 15.27 7.31 -19.16
CA HIS A 58 15.34 8.68 -19.67
C HIS A 58 16.53 9.47 -19.07
N PRO A 59 17.77 8.99 -19.23
CA PRO A 59 18.94 9.58 -18.57
C PRO A 59 19.15 11.05 -18.94
N ASP A 60 18.84 11.44 -20.18
CA ASP A 60 19.00 12.83 -20.66
C ASP A 60 18.04 13.80 -19.99
N ARG A 61 16.80 13.35 -19.71
CA ARG A 61 15.75 14.18 -19.08
C ARG A 61 15.98 14.38 -17.58
N TYR A 62 16.71 13.45 -16.96
CA TYR A 62 16.89 13.38 -15.52
C TYR A 62 18.36 13.43 -15.09
N ALA A 63 19.26 13.89 -15.96
CA ALA A 63 20.70 13.96 -15.70
C ALA A 63 21.01 14.76 -14.42
N GLU A 64 20.28 15.85 -14.19
CA GLU A 64 20.45 16.73 -13.01
C GLU A 64 20.17 16.02 -11.68
N LEU A 65 19.30 14.99 -11.68
CA LEU A 65 19.07 14.16 -10.50
C LEU A 65 20.31 13.35 -10.14
N LYS A 66 21.16 12.98 -11.11
CA LYS A 66 22.36 12.17 -10.83
C LYS A 66 23.58 13.03 -10.50
N THR A 67 23.66 14.24 -11.04
CA THR A 67 24.83 15.11 -10.91
C THR A 67 24.78 16.08 -9.75
N THR A 68 23.57 16.47 -9.33
CA THR A 68 23.40 17.58 -8.38
C THR A 68 22.68 17.09 -7.11
N PRO A 69 23.41 16.95 -5.99
CA PRO A 69 22.80 16.65 -4.70
C PRO A 69 21.75 17.71 -4.30
N GLY A 70 20.63 17.26 -3.75
CA GLY A 70 19.52 18.12 -3.32
C GLY A 70 18.49 18.42 -4.41
N THR A 71 18.75 18.08 -5.68
CA THR A 71 17.77 18.23 -6.76
C THR A 71 16.54 17.39 -6.47
N THR A 72 15.37 17.99 -6.70
CA THR A 72 14.07 17.34 -6.53
C THR A 72 13.25 17.53 -7.80
N ILE A 73 12.69 16.46 -8.33
CA ILE A 73 11.82 16.46 -9.52
C ILE A 73 10.54 15.70 -9.21
N THR A 74 9.43 16.16 -9.76
CA THR A 74 8.14 15.46 -9.69
C THR A 74 7.83 14.81 -11.03
N ILE A 75 7.38 13.56 -10.97
CA ILE A 75 6.97 12.76 -12.14
C ILE A 75 5.50 12.37 -11.94
N ASN A 76 4.63 12.71 -12.89
CA ASN A 76 3.22 12.34 -12.82
C ASN A 76 3.06 10.85 -13.05
N THR A 77 2.15 10.20 -12.34
CA THR A 77 1.89 8.76 -12.53
C THR A 77 1.28 8.47 -13.90
N GLU A 78 0.62 9.44 -14.52
CA GLU A 78 0.17 9.38 -15.92
C GLU A 78 1.33 9.13 -16.90
N ASP A 79 2.48 9.79 -16.71
CA ASP A 79 3.68 9.61 -17.55
C ASP A 79 4.26 8.19 -17.36
N LEU A 80 4.21 7.66 -16.14
CA LEU A 80 4.64 6.30 -15.83
C LEU A 80 3.75 5.26 -16.52
N VAL A 81 2.44 5.50 -16.54
CA VAL A 81 1.51 4.62 -17.26
C VAL A 81 1.68 4.75 -18.77
N ALA A 82 1.80 5.97 -19.29
CA ALA A 82 1.96 6.23 -20.72
C ALA A 82 3.26 5.62 -21.29
N SER A 83 4.34 5.60 -20.49
CA SER A 83 5.59 4.92 -20.86
C SER A 83 5.53 3.39 -20.71
N GLY A 84 4.48 2.85 -20.08
CA GLY A 84 4.28 1.41 -19.94
C GLY A 84 5.10 0.75 -18.85
N VAL A 85 5.82 1.51 -18.02
CA VAL A 85 6.59 0.97 -16.88
C VAL A 85 5.69 0.47 -15.74
N ILE A 86 4.43 0.88 -15.73
CA ILE A 86 3.42 0.46 -14.77
C ILE A 86 2.05 0.33 -15.44
N GLN A 87 1.25 -0.63 -14.97
CA GLN A 87 -0.11 -0.83 -15.48
C GLN A 87 -1.05 0.21 -14.88
N GLY A 88 -1.72 0.96 -15.73
CA GLY A 88 -2.71 1.94 -15.31
C GLY A 88 -3.92 1.39 -14.57
N THR A 89 -4.20 0.10 -14.76
CA THR A 89 -5.26 -0.64 -14.06
C THR A 89 -4.94 -0.93 -12.60
N LEU A 90 -3.68 -0.69 -12.16
CA LEU A 90 -3.31 -0.76 -10.76
C LEU A 90 -4.23 0.14 -9.95
N ARG A 91 -4.66 -0.31 -8.78
CA ARG A 91 -5.73 0.33 -8.01
C ARG A 91 -5.27 0.63 -6.60
N ASN A 92 -5.53 1.84 -6.15
CA ASN A 92 -5.17 2.29 -4.81
C ASN A 92 -5.97 1.51 -3.75
N PRO A 93 -5.30 0.75 -2.86
CA PRO A 93 -5.98 -0.05 -1.84
C PRO A 93 -6.80 0.76 -0.83
N LYS A 94 -6.58 2.09 -0.73
CA LYS A 94 -7.30 2.99 0.19
C LYS A 94 -8.52 3.66 -0.45
N THR A 95 -8.39 4.12 -1.69
CA THR A 95 -9.43 4.90 -2.39
C THR A 95 -10.24 4.07 -3.38
N ASP A 96 -9.74 2.89 -3.75
CA ASP A 96 -10.35 2.02 -4.77
C ASP A 96 -10.42 2.70 -6.16
N VAL A 97 -9.53 3.67 -6.43
CA VAL A 97 -9.39 4.35 -7.73
C VAL A 97 -8.23 3.74 -8.53
N GLN A 98 -8.38 3.63 -9.86
CA GLN A 98 -7.29 3.18 -10.73
C GLN A 98 -6.24 4.29 -10.88
N LEU A 99 -4.97 3.92 -10.89
CA LEU A 99 -3.83 4.82 -10.92
C LEU A 99 -3.91 5.84 -12.07
N ILE A 100 -4.37 5.44 -13.26
CA ILE A 100 -4.56 6.36 -14.41
C ILE A 100 -5.57 7.47 -14.18
N ASN A 101 -6.47 7.30 -13.21
CA ASN A 101 -7.51 8.26 -12.89
C ASN A 101 -7.22 8.98 -11.55
N GLU A 102 -6.06 8.72 -10.94
CA GLU A 102 -5.61 9.41 -9.74
C GLU A 102 -4.65 10.55 -10.13
N ALA A 103 -4.90 11.75 -9.62
CA ALA A 103 -3.99 12.88 -9.76
C ALA A 103 -2.77 12.74 -8.83
N SER A 104 -2.01 11.67 -9.00
CA SER A 104 -0.88 11.29 -8.15
C SER A 104 0.46 11.53 -8.84
N SER A 105 1.52 11.59 -8.04
CA SER A 105 2.88 11.80 -8.56
C SER A 105 3.92 11.08 -7.72
N VAL A 106 5.13 10.95 -8.25
CA VAL A 106 6.31 10.50 -7.51
C VAL A 106 7.29 11.65 -7.45
N THR A 107 7.75 11.95 -6.23
CA THR A 107 8.85 12.90 -6.02
C THR A 107 10.16 12.12 -5.98
N VAL A 108 11.11 12.54 -6.79
CA VAL A 108 12.46 11.97 -6.85
C VAL A 108 13.44 13.00 -6.33
N GLN A 109 14.16 12.65 -5.26
CA GLN A 109 15.14 13.52 -4.64
C GLN A 109 16.52 12.88 -4.64
N ASN A 110 17.55 13.63 -5.05
CA ASN A 110 18.93 13.23 -4.81
C ASN A 110 19.33 13.58 -3.37
N GLN A 111 19.43 12.57 -2.51
CA GLN A 111 19.98 12.69 -1.18
C GLN A 111 21.46 12.26 -1.20
N SER A 112 22.33 13.20 -1.56
CA SER A 112 23.80 13.02 -1.50
C SER A 112 24.33 11.82 -2.30
N GLY A 113 23.80 11.61 -3.50
CA GLY A 113 24.18 10.54 -4.43
C GLY A 113 23.25 9.33 -4.45
N THR A 114 22.29 9.25 -3.52
CA THR A 114 21.23 8.24 -3.54
C THR A 114 19.93 8.89 -3.99
N LEU A 115 19.25 8.30 -4.99
CA LEU A 115 17.93 8.75 -5.40
C LEU A 115 16.88 8.14 -4.47
N VAL A 116 16.03 8.98 -3.92
CA VAL A 116 14.88 8.58 -3.08
C VAL A 116 13.61 8.90 -3.85
N TYR A 117 12.78 7.89 -4.02
CA TYR A 117 11.48 7.96 -4.69
C TYR A 117 10.39 7.92 -3.64
N THR A 118 9.48 8.90 -3.67
CA THR A 118 8.37 9.00 -2.72
C THR A 118 7.07 9.17 -3.47
N TYR A 119 6.16 8.20 -3.36
CA TYR A 119 4.81 8.34 -3.89
C TYR A 119 4.01 9.40 -3.12
N VAL A 120 3.37 10.29 -3.87
CA VAL A 120 2.47 11.33 -3.39
C VAL A 120 1.08 11.03 -3.91
N ALA A 121 0.20 10.60 -2.99
CA ALA A 121 -1.21 10.37 -3.24
C ALA A 121 -1.92 11.67 -3.69
N PRO A 122 -3.06 11.57 -4.40
CA PRO A 122 -3.85 12.73 -4.82
C PRO A 122 -4.44 13.53 -3.64
#